data_AF-G0QQV1-F1
#
_entry.id   AF-G0QQV1-F1
#
_cell.length_a   1.000
_cell.length_b   1.000
_cell.length_c   1.000
_cell.angle_alpha   90.00
_cell.angle_beta   90.00
_cell.angle_gamma   90.00
#
_symmetry.space_group_name_H-M   'P 1'
#
loop_
_entity.id
_entity.type
_entity.pdbx_description
1 polymer ?
#
loop_
_entity_poly.entity_id
_entity_poly.type
_entity_poly.pdbx_seq_one_letter_code
_entity_poly.pdbx_strand_id
1 'polypeptide(L)'
;KQQYVQKQQKNYFIFEVKVNNDQKMQEFTYLQFINHDNFYICIKLYINIIEQCKSGQYQIIYQDINYCKYCYNFSFKNKNIIDVLESQCKKCNSQIFKNCYGYISELKKGYWRKSETQHENNVQKCQLQPNNCKGGIQQGDHTCAIGHIGIQCLNCDTKGIFFENQYFIRSQSYSCSLCQNKSLLILKFFLICFMIIIILIIILKSNYRKIKNFLYVHYLGKMGIIYIGNTYNNLNLSGVYLKILLLYLQIINFSSRFSGDFYLKNIFSFQWGLYNPLTTQFIQFGCLIQFYFPQVKSIEYTQIIINVSIPFAIVCIFFILIFIRYSFKQQISTNKFFYIITNTLCYAFSTLLFVPVVESLIQGVVCLELENIKESYSITDLSLECGNQLRKTYVYFLVLPFLFLYGILIPFGIFGSLFWKKNSLQKVSVEFSLGFFYVEYK
;
A
#
# COMPACT_ATOMS: atom_id res chain seq x y z
N LYS A 1 -105.01 7.23 -24.27
CA LYS A 1 -104.27 7.14 -22.98
C LYS A 1 -102.83 6.74 -23.28
N GLN A 2 -101.95 7.73 -23.47
CA GLN A 2 -100.51 7.55 -23.69
C GLN A 2 -99.79 7.63 -22.33
N GLN A 3 -98.88 6.69 -22.07
CA GLN A 3 -98.01 6.66 -20.89
C GLN A 3 -96.79 7.56 -21.11
N TYR A 4 -96.54 8.47 -20.17
CA TYR A 4 -95.30 9.24 -20.08
C TYR A 4 -94.25 8.45 -19.30
N VAL A 5 -93.06 8.27 -19.88
CA VAL A 5 -91.85 7.79 -19.18
C VAL A 5 -91.07 9.03 -18.74
N GLN A 6 -91.00 9.27 -17.43
CA GLN A 6 -90.12 10.28 -16.83
C GLN A 6 -88.65 9.81 -16.88
N LYS A 7 -87.77 10.59 -17.52
CA LYS A 7 -86.31 10.48 -17.39
C LYS A 7 -85.84 11.37 -16.24
N GLN A 8 -85.32 10.78 -15.17
CA GLN A 8 -84.57 11.50 -14.14
C GLN A 8 -83.15 11.84 -14.65
N GLN A 9 -82.74 13.09 -14.54
CA GLN A 9 -81.36 13.55 -14.80
C GLN A 9 -80.53 13.39 -13.52
N LYS A 10 -79.40 12.68 -13.60
CA LYS A 10 -78.42 12.53 -12.51
C LYS A 10 -77.23 13.46 -12.77
N ASN A 11 -76.83 14.23 -11.76
CA ASN A 11 -75.66 15.11 -11.83
C ASN A 11 -74.37 14.32 -11.55
N TYR A 12 -73.35 14.46 -12.39
CA TYR A 12 -72.04 13.84 -12.23
C TYR A 12 -70.93 14.89 -12.38
N PHE A 13 -69.87 14.78 -11.58
CA PHE A 13 -68.64 15.56 -11.74
C PHE A 13 -67.55 14.63 -12.28
N ILE A 14 -66.95 15.00 -13.41
CA ILE A 14 -65.83 14.27 -14.02
C ILE A 14 -64.56 15.05 -13.71
N PHE A 15 -63.60 14.38 -13.07
CA PHE A 15 -62.25 14.90 -12.91
C PHE A 15 -61.34 14.16 -13.91
N GLU A 16 -60.82 14.89 -14.90
CA GLU A 16 -59.82 14.41 -15.85
C GLU A 16 -58.43 14.86 -15.41
N VAL A 17 -57.54 13.91 -15.12
CA VAL A 17 -56.10 14.20 -14.91
C VAL A 17 -55.35 13.69 -16.13
N LYS A 18 -54.94 14.61 -17.01
CA LYS A 18 -54.12 14.28 -18.18
C LYS A 18 -52.64 14.42 -17.80
N VAL A 19 -51.92 13.31 -17.84
CA VAL A 19 -50.45 13.31 -17.72
C VAL A 19 -49.88 13.49 -19.12
N ASN A 20 -49.23 14.63 -19.35
CA ASN A 20 -48.79 15.08 -20.67
C ASN A 20 -47.63 14.20 -21.18
N ASN A 21 -47.86 13.31 -22.17
CA ASN A 21 -46.82 12.73 -23.04
C ASN A 21 -47.44 12.00 -24.25
N ASP A 22 -46.82 12.18 -25.42
CA ASP A 22 -47.30 11.83 -26.77
C ASP A 22 -47.30 10.33 -27.15
N GLN A 23 -47.64 9.43 -26.22
CA GLN A 23 -47.71 7.98 -26.51
C GLN A 23 -49.09 7.40 -26.14
N LYS A 24 -49.45 6.28 -26.79
CA LYS A 24 -50.77 5.62 -26.72
C LYS A 24 -51.28 5.53 -25.27
N MET A 25 -52.23 6.39 -24.93
CA MET A 25 -52.84 6.41 -23.60
C MET A 25 -54.04 5.47 -23.56
N GLN A 26 -54.14 4.64 -22.52
CA GLN A 26 -55.35 3.89 -22.21
C GLN A 26 -56.18 4.62 -21.14
N GLU A 27 -57.51 4.63 -21.34
CA GLU A 27 -58.48 5.25 -20.44
C GLU A 27 -58.87 4.32 -19.30
N PHE A 28 -58.71 4.79 -18.07
CA PHE A 28 -59.26 4.16 -16.88
C PHE A 28 -60.39 4.99 -16.34
N THR A 29 -61.48 4.32 -15.93
CA THR A 29 -62.60 4.98 -15.27
C THR A 29 -62.83 4.31 -13.92
N TYR A 30 -62.55 5.01 -12.82
CA TYR A 30 -62.85 4.53 -11.47
C TYR A 30 -64.07 5.27 -10.92
N LEU A 31 -65.08 4.50 -10.53
CA LEU A 31 -66.31 4.99 -9.92
C LEU A 31 -66.34 4.56 -8.45
N GLN A 32 -66.22 5.52 -7.55
CA GLN A 32 -66.36 5.26 -6.12
C GLN A 32 -67.68 5.83 -5.61
N PHE A 33 -68.44 5.00 -4.89
CA PHE A 33 -69.67 5.38 -4.24
C PHE A 33 -69.35 6.02 -2.89
N ILE A 34 -69.62 7.32 -2.75
CA ILE A 34 -69.67 7.94 -1.42
C ILE A 34 -71.15 8.01 -1.05
N ASN A 35 -71.56 7.09 -0.19
CA ASN A 35 -72.90 7.06 0.40
C ASN A 35 -73.05 8.28 1.31
N HIS A 36 -73.50 9.39 0.75
CA HIS A 36 -74.41 10.24 1.53
C HIS A 36 -75.39 11.08 0.72
N ASP A 37 -75.18 11.39 -0.57
CA ASP A 37 -76.11 12.23 -1.33
C ASP A 37 -76.14 11.99 -2.86
N ASN A 38 -76.14 10.75 -3.35
CA ASN A 38 -76.24 10.44 -4.79
C ASN A 38 -75.22 11.18 -5.69
N PHE A 39 -74.06 11.54 -5.16
CA PHE A 39 -72.98 12.14 -5.93
C PHE A 39 -72.10 11.06 -6.55
N TYR A 40 -71.93 11.13 -7.87
CA TYR A 40 -71.03 10.25 -8.62
C TYR A 40 -69.74 11.01 -8.90
N ILE A 41 -68.65 10.56 -8.28
CA ILE A 41 -67.30 11.00 -8.64
C ILE A 41 -66.74 9.97 -9.60
N CYS A 42 -66.51 10.40 -10.84
CA CYS A 42 -65.91 9.60 -11.90
C CYS A 42 -64.49 10.12 -12.14
N ILE A 43 -63.49 9.33 -11.75
CA ILE A 43 -62.09 9.68 -11.97
C ILE A 43 -61.63 8.96 -13.23
N LYS A 44 -61.23 9.75 -14.25
CA LYS A 44 -60.59 9.21 -15.44
C LYS A 44 -59.08 9.36 -15.36
N LEU A 45 -58.36 8.23 -15.34
CA LEU A 45 -56.90 8.21 -15.34
C LEU A 45 -56.40 7.76 -16.72
N TYR A 46 -55.48 8.53 -17.30
CA TYR A 46 -54.80 8.16 -18.53
C TYR A 46 -53.38 7.70 -18.16
N ILE A 47 -53.07 6.43 -18.38
CA ILE A 47 -51.74 5.87 -18.08
C ILE A 47 -51.06 5.48 -19.39
N ASN A 48 -49.81 5.91 -19.54
CA ASN A 48 -48.97 5.52 -20.65
C ASN A 48 -48.42 4.09 -20.41
N ILE A 49 -48.75 3.15 -21.29
CA ILE A 49 -48.31 1.76 -21.17
C ILE A 49 -46.94 1.63 -21.83
N ILE A 50 -45.93 1.41 -20.99
CA ILE A 50 -44.57 1.18 -21.45
C ILE A 50 -44.44 -0.33 -21.72
N GLU A 51 -44.26 -0.71 -22.99
CA GLU A 51 -44.12 -2.13 -23.41
C GLU A 51 -42.87 -2.81 -22.83
N GLN A 52 -41.89 -2.03 -22.37
CA GLN A 52 -40.64 -2.54 -21.79
C GLN A 52 -40.29 -1.84 -20.47
N CYS A 53 -40.26 -2.60 -19.38
CA CYS A 53 -39.87 -2.07 -18.07
C CYS A 53 -38.40 -1.63 -18.05
N LYS A 54 -38.13 -0.49 -17.40
CA LYS A 54 -36.76 -0.01 -17.20
C LYS A 54 -36.00 -0.92 -16.23
N SER A 55 -34.68 -0.82 -16.24
CA SER A 55 -33.82 -1.58 -15.31
C SER A 55 -34.27 -1.40 -13.86
N GLY A 56 -34.30 -2.50 -13.10
CA GLY A 56 -34.81 -2.51 -11.72
C GLY A 56 -36.34 -2.54 -11.60
N GLN A 57 -37.08 -2.57 -12.71
CA GLN A 57 -38.54 -2.76 -12.72
C GLN A 57 -38.92 -4.14 -13.25
N TYR A 58 -40.04 -4.67 -12.76
CA TYR A 58 -40.67 -5.89 -13.28
C TYR A 58 -42.09 -5.58 -13.73
N GLN A 59 -42.55 -6.36 -14.71
CA GLN A 59 -43.88 -6.20 -15.29
C GLN A 59 -44.90 -6.93 -14.43
N ILE A 60 -45.99 -6.24 -14.11
CA ILE A 60 -47.15 -6.82 -13.44
C ILE A 60 -48.33 -6.68 -14.39
N ILE A 61 -49.14 -7.73 -14.46
CA ILE A 61 -50.41 -7.74 -15.20
C ILE A 61 -51.53 -7.61 -14.17
N TYR A 62 -52.29 -6.53 -14.22
CA TYR A 62 -53.49 -6.34 -13.40
C TYR A 62 -54.65 -5.98 -14.31
N GLN A 63 -55.70 -6.81 -14.31
CA GLN A 63 -56.91 -6.60 -15.12
C GLN A 63 -56.60 -6.34 -16.61
N ASP A 64 -55.70 -7.14 -17.20
CA ASP A 64 -55.22 -7.05 -18.59
C ASP A 64 -54.37 -5.81 -18.94
N ILE A 65 -53.95 -5.03 -17.94
CA ILE A 65 -53.00 -3.94 -18.14
C ILE A 65 -51.61 -4.32 -17.64
N ASN A 66 -50.64 -4.11 -18.53
CA ASN A 66 -49.23 -4.21 -18.23
C ASN A 66 -48.72 -2.88 -17.65
N TYR A 67 -48.19 -2.92 -16.44
CA TYR A 67 -47.44 -1.79 -15.88
C TYR A 67 -46.17 -2.26 -15.18
N CYS A 68 -45.22 -1.34 -15.03
CA CYS A 68 -43.90 -1.63 -14.47
C CYS A 68 -43.80 -1.16 -13.03
N LYS A 69 -43.42 -2.05 -12.12
CA LYS A 69 -43.16 -1.74 -10.71
C LYS A 69 -41.68 -1.92 -10.38
N TYR A 70 -41.10 -1.00 -9.61
CA TYR A 70 -39.73 -1.18 -9.12
C TYR A 70 -39.65 -2.33 -8.11
N CYS A 71 -38.52 -3.05 -8.12
CA CYS A 71 -38.20 -3.98 -7.05
C CYS A 71 -38.01 -3.21 -5.73
N TYR A 72 -38.76 -3.61 -4.70
CA TYR A 72 -38.76 -3.03 -3.36
C TYR A 72 -38.42 -4.10 -2.31
N ASN A 73 -38.23 -3.72 -1.05
CA ASN A 73 -37.90 -4.65 0.05
C ASN A 73 -36.63 -5.47 -0.18
N PHE A 74 -35.49 -4.79 -0.37
CA PHE A 74 -34.18 -5.45 -0.44
C PHE A 74 -34.06 -6.44 -1.60
N SER A 75 -34.65 -6.07 -2.73
CA SER A 75 -34.68 -6.89 -3.95
C SER A 75 -34.30 -6.07 -5.18
N PHE A 76 -33.74 -6.76 -6.17
CA PHE A 76 -33.23 -6.13 -7.38
C PHE A 76 -33.63 -6.88 -8.66
N LYS A 77 -33.57 -6.16 -9.78
CA LYS A 77 -33.61 -6.75 -11.13
C LYS A 77 -32.47 -6.18 -11.97
N ASN A 78 -31.75 -7.08 -12.62
CA ASN A 78 -30.50 -6.75 -13.30
C ASN A 78 -30.73 -5.84 -14.52
N LYS A 79 -29.74 -4.99 -14.82
CA LYS A 79 -29.81 -3.97 -15.89
C LYS A 79 -29.84 -4.59 -17.30
N ASN A 80 -29.27 -5.78 -17.46
CA ASN A 80 -28.89 -6.35 -18.77
C ASN A 80 -29.59 -7.66 -19.13
N ILE A 81 -30.63 -8.08 -18.40
CA ILE A 81 -31.33 -9.34 -18.67
C ILE A 81 -32.68 -9.00 -19.30
N ILE A 82 -32.77 -9.15 -20.62
CA ILE A 82 -33.99 -9.06 -21.44
C ILE A 82 -34.78 -10.38 -21.36
N ASP A 83 -34.42 -11.30 -20.45
CA ASP A 83 -35.16 -12.54 -20.29
C ASP A 83 -36.55 -12.25 -19.72
N VAL A 84 -37.52 -12.32 -20.62
CA VAL A 84 -38.97 -12.24 -20.42
C VAL A 84 -39.47 -13.28 -19.39
N LEU A 85 -38.63 -14.24 -19.00
CA LEU A 85 -38.97 -15.39 -18.16
C LEU A 85 -38.62 -15.23 -16.67
N GLU A 86 -37.72 -14.32 -16.27
CA GLU A 86 -37.50 -14.00 -14.84
C GLU A 86 -38.35 -12.78 -14.44
N SER A 87 -39.64 -13.02 -14.23
CA SER A 87 -40.61 -11.99 -13.82
C SER A 87 -40.47 -11.53 -12.36
N GLN A 88 -39.50 -12.05 -11.59
CA GLN A 88 -39.41 -11.86 -10.15
C GLN A 88 -38.12 -11.15 -9.72
N CYS A 89 -38.25 -10.21 -8.79
CA CYS A 89 -37.12 -9.54 -8.14
C CYS A 89 -36.30 -10.53 -7.32
N LYS A 90 -34.97 -10.53 -7.49
CA LYS A 90 -34.06 -11.35 -6.70
C LYS A 90 -33.75 -10.66 -5.38
N LYS A 91 -33.67 -11.40 -4.28
CA LYS A 91 -33.28 -10.84 -2.97
C LYS A 91 -31.80 -10.51 -2.98
N CYS A 92 -31.42 -9.37 -2.39
CA CYS A 92 -30.02 -9.01 -2.22
C CYS A 92 -29.45 -9.73 -0.99
N ASN A 93 -28.13 -9.91 -0.94
CA ASN A 93 -27.46 -10.49 0.23
C ASN A 93 -27.29 -9.45 1.34
N SER A 94 -27.92 -9.69 2.48
CA SER A 94 -27.92 -8.78 3.63
C SER A 94 -26.57 -8.71 4.35
N GLN A 95 -25.63 -9.61 4.08
CA GLN A 95 -24.28 -9.57 4.66
C GLN A 95 -23.37 -8.56 3.95
N ILE A 96 -23.60 -8.35 2.66
CA ILE A 96 -22.77 -7.51 1.79
C ILE A 96 -23.40 -6.14 1.58
N PHE A 97 -24.70 -6.12 1.29
CA PHE A 97 -25.45 -4.90 0.99
C PHE A 97 -26.13 -4.36 2.24
N LYS A 98 -26.08 -3.04 2.42
CA LYS A 98 -26.82 -2.31 3.46
C LYS A 98 -28.24 -2.06 3.02
N ASN A 99 -28.42 -1.61 1.77
CA ASN A 99 -29.70 -1.40 1.12
C ASN A 99 -29.61 -1.81 -0.35
N CYS A 100 -30.75 -2.18 -0.93
CA CYS A 100 -30.83 -2.63 -2.31
C CYS A 100 -32.25 -2.41 -2.83
N TYR A 101 -32.39 -1.67 -3.91
CA TYR A 101 -33.69 -1.31 -4.48
C TYR A 101 -33.60 -1.13 -5.99
N GLY A 102 -34.51 -1.75 -6.72
CA GLY A 102 -34.52 -1.69 -8.18
C GLY A 102 -33.22 -2.20 -8.81
N TYR A 103 -32.39 -1.28 -9.29
CA TYR A 103 -31.05 -1.56 -9.82
C TYR A 103 -29.92 -0.90 -9.02
N ILE A 104 -30.24 -0.25 -7.89
CA ILE A 104 -29.25 0.43 -7.06
C ILE A 104 -28.96 -0.44 -5.84
N SER A 105 -27.68 -0.59 -5.51
CA SER A 105 -27.24 -1.31 -4.30
C SER A 105 -26.24 -0.46 -3.51
N GLU A 106 -26.46 -0.40 -2.20
CA GLU A 106 -25.60 0.28 -1.22
C GLU A 106 -24.77 -0.78 -0.49
N LEU A 107 -23.44 -0.70 -0.58
CA LEU A 107 -22.53 -1.60 0.12
C LEU A 107 -22.42 -1.27 1.60
N LYS A 108 -22.26 -2.31 2.44
CA LYS A 108 -21.82 -2.12 3.83
C LYS A 108 -20.35 -1.68 3.88
N LYS A 109 -19.97 -1.03 4.99
CA LYS A 109 -18.57 -0.70 5.28
C LYS A 109 -17.73 -1.98 5.30
N GLY A 110 -16.51 -1.92 4.78
CA GLY A 110 -15.62 -3.08 4.65
C GLY A 110 -15.77 -3.85 3.32
N TYR A 111 -16.62 -3.41 2.41
CA TYR A 111 -16.76 -3.97 1.07
C TYR A 111 -16.43 -2.93 -0.01
N TRP A 112 -15.91 -3.41 -1.14
CA TRP A 112 -15.49 -2.64 -2.30
C TRP A 112 -16.02 -3.27 -3.59
N ARG A 113 -16.33 -2.46 -4.61
CA ARG A 113 -16.73 -2.93 -5.94
C ARG A 113 -16.15 -2.02 -7.02
N LYS A 114 -15.77 -2.61 -8.16
CA LYS A 114 -15.28 -1.85 -9.32
C LYS A 114 -16.40 -1.09 -10.03
N SER A 115 -17.55 -1.74 -10.21
CA SER A 115 -18.73 -1.20 -10.88
C SER A 115 -20.00 -1.49 -10.08
N GLU A 116 -21.05 -0.72 -10.35
CA GLU A 116 -22.39 -0.96 -9.80
C GLU A 116 -22.89 -2.35 -10.20
N THR A 117 -23.11 -3.19 -9.19
CA THR A 117 -23.48 -4.59 -9.31
C THR A 117 -24.21 -5.02 -8.06
N GLN A 118 -25.16 -5.92 -8.22
CA GLN A 118 -25.86 -6.61 -7.14
C GLN A 118 -25.41 -8.06 -7.02
N HIS A 119 -24.56 -8.53 -7.95
CA HIS A 119 -23.95 -9.86 -7.91
C HIS A 119 -22.80 -9.88 -6.90
N GLU A 120 -22.86 -10.84 -5.99
CA GLU A 120 -21.89 -11.03 -4.91
C GLU A 120 -20.48 -11.28 -5.43
N ASN A 121 -20.35 -12.01 -6.55
CA ASN A 121 -19.06 -12.34 -7.18
C ASN A 121 -18.26 -11.10 -7.61
N ASN A 122 -18.95 -9.98 -7.83
CA ASN A 122 -18.33 -8.73 -8.27
C ASN A 122 -18.11 -7.74 -7.11
N VAL A 123 -18.42 -8.15 -5.88
CA VAL A 123 -18.19 -7.37 -4.66
C VAL A 123 -17.13 -8.07 -3.81
N GLN A 124 -16.17 -7.29 -3.33
CA GLN A 124 -15.01 -7.80 -2.61
C GLN A 124 -15.04 -7.30 -1.18
N LYS A 125 -14.79 -8.21 -0.23
CA LYS A 125 -14.52 -7.84 1.15
C LYS A 125 -13.08 -7.33 1.25
N CYS A 126 -12.89 -6.19 1.89
CA CYS A 126 -11.57 -5.62 2.13
C CYS A 126 -10.90 -6.39 3.28
N GLN A 127 -9.94 -7.26 2.94
CA GLN A 127 -9.37 -8.24 3.88
C GLN A 127 -8.34 -7.60 4.81
N LEU A 128 -7.38 -6.88 4.24
CA LEU A 128 -6.22 -6.37 4.98
C LEU A 128 -6.55 -5.15 5.83
N GLN A 129 -7.40 -4.26 5.31
CA GLN A 129 -7.83 -3.07 6.03
C GLN A 129 -9.29 -2.71 5.74
N PRO A 130 -10.26 -3.33 6.46
CA PRO A 130 -11.68 -3.10 6.25
C PRO A 130 -12.09 -1.62 6.41
N ASN A 131 -11.36 -0.88 7.24
CA ASN A 131 -11.64 0.53 7.51
C ASN A 131 -11.37 1.45 6.31
N ASN A 132 -10.55 1.04 5.35
CA ASN A 132 -10.29 1.82 4.13
C ASN A 132 -11.50 1.82 3.18
N CYS A 133 -12.39 0.85 3.31
CA CYS A 133 -13.58 0.69 2.46
C CYS A 133 -14.80 1.26 3.17
N LYS A 134 -15.25 2.44 2.77
CA LYS A 134 -16.42 3.11 3.35
C LYS A 134 -17.73 2.45 2.94
N GLY A 135 -17.76 1.79 1.77
CA GLY A 135 -18.98 1.25 1.18
C GLY A 135 -19.86 2.36 0.60
N GLY A 136 -21.18 2.18 0.66
CA GLY A 136 -22.16 3.13 0.13
C GLY A 136 -22.64 2.81 -1.29
N ILE A 137 -23.31 3.77 -1.92
CA ILE A 137 -23.92 3.63 -3.26
C ILE A 137 -22.87 3.82 -4.38
N GLN A 138 -21.75 4.46 -4.07
CA GLN A 138 -20.74 4.76 -5.08
C GLN A 138 -19.97 3.49 -5.52
N GLN A 139 -19.06 3.65 -6.49
CA GLN A 139 -18.29 2.57 -7.09
C GLN A 139 -16.82 2.97 -7.26
N GLY A 140 -15.95 1.96 -7.37
CA GLY A 140 -14.51 2.16 -7.53
C GLY A 140 -13.90 2.98 -6.40
N ASP A 141 -13.04 3.93 -6.74
CA ASP A 141 -12.27 4.75 -5.80
C ASP A 141 -13.16 5.62 -4.90
N HIS A 142 -14.39 5.94 -5.33
CA HIS A 142 -15.35 6.70 -4.51
C HIS A 142 -15.83 5.93 -3.27
N THR A 143 -15.69 4.61 -3.25
CA THR A 143 -16.01 3.80 -2.06
C THR A 143 -14.88 3.80 -1.02
N CYS A 144 -13.76 4.47 -1.31
CA CYS A 144 -12.57 4.46 -0.49
C CYS A 144 -12.51 5.61 0.53
N ALA A 145 -11.74 5.40 1.59
CA ALA A 145 -11.36 6.43 2.53
C ALA A 145 -10.46 7.49 1.86
N ILE A 146 -10.35 8.67 2.50
CA ILE A 146 -9.59 9.79 1.94
C ILE A 146 -8.13 9.37 1.75
N GLY A 147 -7.58 9.64 0.57
CA GLY A 147 -6.22 9.28 0.18
C GLY A 147 -6.02 7.85 -0.31
N HIS A 148 -7.06 7.00 -0.21
CA HIS A 148 -7.03 5.61 -0.67
C HIS A 148 -7.73 5.44 -2.01
N ILE A 149 -7.16 4.63 -2.90
CA ILE A 149 -7.69 4.29 -4.22
C ILE A 149 -7.35 2.83 -4.59
N GLY A 150 -7.88 2.37 -5.72
CA GLY A 150 -7.57 1.08 -6.31
C GLY A 150 -8.31 -0.09 -5.65
N ILE A 151 -7.87 -1.31 -6.00
CA ILE A 151 -8.48 -2.55 -5.54
C ILE A 151 -8.52 -2.61 -4.00
N GLN A 152 -9.69 -2.91 -3.43
CA GLN A 152 -9.93 -2.93 -1.99
C GLN A 152 -9.48 -1.66 -1.23
N CYS A 153 -9.31 -0.51 -1.90
CA CYS A 153 -8.81 0.73 -1.29
C CYS A 153 -7.45 0.57 -0.59
N LEU A 154 -6.58 -0.28 -1.13
CA LEU A 154 -5.28 -0.60 -0.55
C LEU A 154 -4.13 0.24 -1.12
N ASN A 155 -4.32 0.88 -2.27
CA ASN A 155 -3.35 1.80 -2.86
C ASN A 155 -3.61 3.24 -2.39
N CYS A 156 -2.59 4.08 -2.46
CA CYS A 156 -2.71 5.51 -2.15
C CYS A 156 -2.79 6.33 -3.43
N ASP A 157 -3.49 7.47 -3.37
CA ASP A 157 -3.49 8.45 -4.46
C ASP A 157 -2.17 9.23 -4.48
N THR A 158 -1.13 8.54 -4.94
CA THR A 158 0.23 9.07 -4.98
C THR A 158 0.40 10.17 -6.02
N LYS A 159 -0.48 10.23 -7.02
CA LYS A 159 -0.47 11.23 -8.10
C LYS A 159 -1.41 12.40 -7.83
N GLY A 160 -2.28 12.31 -6.82
CA GLY A 160 -3.25 13.35 -6.48
C GLY A 160 -4.33 13.54 -7.55
N ILE A 161 -4.63 12.50 -8.34
CA ILE A 161 -5.58 12.58 -9.45
C ILE A 161 -7.02 12.60 -8.93
N PHE A 162 -7.29 11.85 -7.88
CA PHE A 162 -8.64 11.66 -7.35
C PHE A 162 -8.97 12.68 -6.25
N PHE A 163 -8.01 13.02 -5.40
CA PHE A 163 -8.19 13.96 -4.29
C PHE A 163 -7.61 15.36 -4.59
N GLU A 164 -7.98 15.96 -5.74
CA GLU A 164 -7.73 17.38 -6.06
C GLU A 164 -6.28 17.86 -5.80
N ASN A 165 -5.28 17.17 -6.35
CA ASN A 165 -3.84 17.45 -6.20
C ASN A 165 -3.26 17.24 -4.79
N GLN A 166 -3.97 16.54 -3.90
CA GLN A 166 -3.41 16.07 -2.63
C GLN A 166 -2.67 14.76 -2.83
N TYR A 167 -1.37 14.76 -2.59
CA TYR A 167 -0.54 13.56 -2.72
C TYR A 167 -0.58 12.74 -1.44
N PHE A 168 -0.93 11.46 -1.58
CA PHE A 168 -0.94 10.51 -0.47
C PHE A 168 0.11 9.43 -0.71
N ILE A 169 0.95 9.19 0.27
CA ILE A 169 1.95 8.11 0.22
C ILE A 169 1.54 6.99 1.17
N ARG A 170 1.86 5.76 0.77
CA ARG A 170 1.64 4.59 1.61
C ARG A 170 2.51 4.66 2.85
N SER A 171 1.85 4.80 3.99
CA SER A 171 2.40 4.56 5.31
C SER A 171 2.20 3.09 5.71
N GLN A 172 2.81 2.71 6.83
CA GLN A 172 2.85 1.32 7.31
C GLN A 172 1.45 0.67 7.36
N SER A 173 1.36 -0.62 7.01
CA SER A 173 0.12 -1.41 7.06
C SER A 173 -1.03 -0.91 6.16
N TYR A 174 -0.73 -0.58 4.88
CA TYR A 174 -1.73 -0.17 3.88
C TYR A 174 -2.55 1.07 4.30
N SER A 175 -1.96 1.93 5.13
CA SER A 175 -2.52 3.25 5.45
C SER A 175 -1.96 4.28 4.47
N CYS A 176 -2.70 5.35 4.20
CA CYS A 176 -2.24 6.44 3.36
C CYS A 176 -2.06 7.70 4.20
N SER A 177 -0.90 8.34 4.08
CA SER A 177 -0.57 9.58 4.77
C SER A 177 -0.40 10.71 3.77
N LEU A 178 -0.96 11.88 4.09
CA LEU A 178 -0.82 13.07 3.27
C LEU A 178 0.66 13.53 3.26
N CYS A 179 1.16 13.90 2.08
CA CYS A 179 2.50 14.45 1.94
C CYS A 179 2.61 15.83 2.62
N GLN A 180 3.66 16.00 3.43
CA GLN A 180 3.97 17.30 4.05
C GLN A 180 4.54 18.31 3.03
N ASN A 181 4.70 19.57 3.46
CA ASN A 181 5.33 20.63 2.67
C ASN A 181 6.71 20.21 2.14
N LYS A 182 6.95 20.47 0.84
CA LYS A 182 8.18 20.12 0.12
C LYS A 182 9.46 20.60 0.83
N SER A 183 9.49 21.85 1.29
CA SER A 183 10.67 22.43 1.95
C SER A 183 11.04 21.71 3.25
N LEU A 184 10.05 21.34 4.05
CA LEU A 184 10.24 20.65 5.31
C LEU A 184 10.72 19.21 5.11
N LEU A 185 10.23 18.52 4.07
CA LEU A 185 10.72 17.19 3.69
C LEU A 185 12.18 17.22 3.23
N ILE A 186 12.56 18.23 2.43
CA ILE A 186 13.94 18.41 1.98
C ILE A 186 14.87 18.63 3.17
N LEU A 187 14.50 19.53 4.11
CA LEU A 187 15.28 19.78 5.32
C LEU A 187 15.47 18.48 6.14
N LYS A 188 14.39 17.73 6.37
CA LYS A 188 14.45 16.44 7.10
C LYS A 188 15.38 15.44 6.43
N PHE A 189 15.31 15.33 5.10
CA PHE A 189 16.18 14.45 4.34
C PHE A 189 17.66 14.82 4.53
N PHE A 190 18.01 16.10 4.36
CA PHE A 190 19.39 16.56 4.55
C PHE A 190 19.89 16.36 5.99
N LEU A 191 19.06 16.65 7.00
CA LEU A 191 19.41 16.43 8.41
C LEU A 191 19.72 14.96 8.69
N ILE A 192 18.92 14.04 8.14
CA ILE A 192 19.12 12.60 8.36
C ILE A 192 20.35 12.09 7.60
N CYS A 193 20.55 12.50 6.35
CA CYS A 193 21.78 12.19 5.61
C CYS A 193 23.02 12.69 6.38
N PHE A 194 22.97 13.91 6.92
CA PHE A 194 24.04 14.47 7.74
C PHE A 194 24.28 13.66 9.01
N MET A 195 23.22 13.27 9.73
CA MET A 195 23.32 12.41 10.92
C MET A 195 23.92 11.04 10.60
N ILE A 196 23.51 10.40 9.50
CA ILE A 196 24.08 9.11 9.06
C ILE A 196 25.58 9.25 8.79
N ILE A 197 26.01 10.32 8.12
CA ILE A 197 27.43 10.59 7.86
C ILE A 197 28.19 10.79 9.18
N ILE A 198 27.66 11.56 10.13
CA ILE A 198 28.29 11.76 11.45
C ILE A 198 28.43 10.42 12.18
N ILE A 199 27.36 9.62 12.23
CA ILE A 199 27.36 8.32 12.89
C ILE A 199 28.42 7.40 12.26
N LEU A 200 28.50 7.36 10.94
CA LEU A 200 29.53 6.60 10.23
C LEU A 200 30.95 7.07 10.59
N ILE A 201 31.19 8.39 10.65
CA ILE A 201 32.49 8.93 11.06
C ILE A 201 32.84 8.52 12.50
N ILE A 202 31.88 8.59 13.43
CA ILE A 202 32.07 8.19 14.83
C ILE A 202 32.43 6.70 14.91
N ILE A 203 31.69 5.85 14.19
CA ILE A 203 31.93 4.40 14.13
C ILE A 203 33.32 4.10 13.57
N LEU A 204 33.69 4.69 12.44
CA LEU A 204 35.01 4.51 11.82
C LEU A 204 36.14 4.96 12.75
N LYS A 205 35.99 6.10 13.42
CA LYS A 205 36.96 6.63 14.39
C LYS A 205 37.09 5.70 15.60
N SER A 206 35.96 5.21 16.12
CA SER A 206 35.90 4.27 17.24
C SER A 206 36.63 2.98 16.89
N ASN A 207 36.33 2.36 15.75
CA ASN A 207 36.98 1.13 15.31
C ASN A 207 38.47 1.31 15.02
N TYR A 208 38.85 2.41 14.39
CA TYR A 208 40.26 2.70 14.18
C TYR A 208 41.02 2.78 15.49
N ARG A 209 40.44 3.42 16.53
CA ARG A 209 41.03 3.46 17.87
C ARG A 209 41.12 2.06 18.49
N LYS A 210 40.09 1.22 18.34
CA LYS A 210 40.10 -0.17 18.82
C LYS A 210 41.25 -0.97 18.21
N ILE A 211 41.37 -0.97 16.88
CA ILE A 211 42.44 -1.70 16.18
C ILE A 211 43.82 -1.15 16.54
N LYS A 212 43.97 0.17 16.66
CA LYS A 212 45.23 0.79 17.09
C LYS A 212 45.64 0.33 18.49
N ASN A 213 44.71 0.30 19.44
CA ASN A 213 44.96 -0.18 20.80
C ASN A 213 45.32 -1.67 20.81
N PHE A 214 44.62 -2.48 20.02
CA PHE A 214 44.95 -3.90 19.86
C PHE A 214 46.40 -4.10 19.36
N LEU A 215 46.81 -3.31 18.37
CA LEU A 215 48.19 -3.36 17.86
C LEU A 215 49.22 -2.97 18.92
N TYR A 216 48.96 -1.92 19.69
CA TYR A 216 49.87 -1.53 20.76
C TYR A 216 50.04 -2.65 21.79
N VAL A 217 48.95 -3.30 22.21
CA VAL A 217 49.00 -4.43 23.14
C VAL A 217 49.80 -5.59 22.53
N HIS A 218 49.55 -5.93 21.26
CA HIS A 218 50.26 -7.01 20.59
C HIS A 218 51.77 -6.75 20.47
N TYR A 219 52.17 -5.50 20.13
CA TYR A 219 53.59 -5.12 20.04
C TYR A 219 54.26 -5.05 21.41
N LEU A 220 53.59 -4.48 22.43
CA LEU A 220 54.11 -4.43 23.80
C LEU A 220 54.28 -5.82 24.39
N GLY A 221 53.33 -6.73 24.14
CA GLY A 221 53.44 -8.13 24.55
C GLY A 221 54.66 -8.83 23.92
N LYS A 222 54.97 -8.56 22.65
CA LYS A 222 56.19 -9.06 22.00
C LYS A 222 57.49 -8.47 22.58
N MET A 223 57.42 -7.28 23.17
CA MET A 223 58.53 -6.66 23.89
C MET A 223 58.66 -7.14 25.35
N GLY A 224 57.79 -8.07 25.80
CA GLY A 224 57.78 -8.56 27.18
C GLY A 224 57.11 -7.60 28.18
N ILE A 225 56.46 -6.53 27.70
CA ILE A 225 55.77 -5.57 28.56
C ILE A 225 54.33 -6.05 28.77
N ILE A 226 54.00 -6.40 30.01
CA ILE A 226 52.66 -6.85 30.41
C ILE A 226 51.73 -5.63 30.50
N TYR A 227 50.64 -5.64 29.73
CA TYR A 227 49.64 -4.57 29.76
C TYR A 227 48.55 -4.88 30.80
N ILE A 228 48.54 -4.14 31.91
CA ILE A 228 47.53 -4.26 32.98
C ILE A 228 46.50 -3.15 32.78
N GLY A 229 45.50 -3.39 31.94
CA GLY A 229 44.42 -2.42 31.70
C GLY A 229 43.09 -3.08 31.37
N ASN A 230 42.07 -2.84 32.20
CA ASN A 230 40.69 -3.32 32.01
C ASN A 230 40.03 -2.82 30.71
N THR A 231 40.58 -1.77 30.11
CA THR A 231 40.14 -1.24 28.83
C THR A 231 40.23 -2.29 27.72
N TYR A 232 41.22 -3.17 27.71
CA TYR A 232 41.35 -4.20 26.67
C TYR A 232 40.28 -5.30 26.81
N ASN A 233 40.06 -5.79 28.04
CA ASN A 233 39.14 -6.92 28.30
C ASN A 233 37.66 -6.56 28.14
N ASN A 234 37.27 -5.30 28.40
CA ASN A 234 35.86 -4.88 28.36
C ASN A 234 35.42 -4.27 27.00
N LEU A 235 36.31 -4.21 25.99
CA LEU A 235 36.05 -3.53 24.71
C LEU A 235 35.12 -4.27 23.73
N ASN A 236 34.87 -5.57 23.94
CA ASN A 236 34.27 -6.44 22.92
C ASN A 236 32.76 -6.71 23.12
N LEU A 237 32.28 -6.83 24.36
CA LEU A 237 30.96 -7.41 24.62
C LEU A 237 29.77 -6.53 24.20
N SER A 238 29.82 -5.22 24.43
CA SER A 238 28.68 -4.32 24.16
C SER A 238 28.36 -4.19 22.66
N GLY A 239 29.39 -4.21 21.81
CA GLY A 239 29.22 -4.16 20.35
C GLY A 239 28.53 -5.41 19.81
N VAL A 240 28.92 -6.59 20.30
CA VAL A 240 28.30 -7.86 19.94
C VAL A 240 26.84 -7.90 20.38
N TYR A 241 26.54 -7.56 21.64
CA TYR A 241 25.15 -7.56 22.13
C TYR A 241 24.27 -6.57 21.37
N LEU A 242 24.79 -5.40 21.01
CA LEU A 242 24.06 -4.43 20.20
C LEU A 242 23.80 -4.96 18.78
N LYS A 243 24.77 -5.63 18.15
CA LYS A 243 24.59 -6.26 16.83
C LYS A 243 23.56 -7.40 16.88
N ILE A 244 23.62 -8.24 17.91
CA ILE A 244 22.66 -9.33 18.14
C ILE A 244 21.26 -8.76 18.38
N LEU A 245 21.14 -7.76 19.26
CA LEU A 245 19.88 -7.09 19.53
C LEU A 245 19.31 -6.51 18.24
N LEU A 246 20.10 -5.74 17.50
CA LEU A 246 19.70 -5.20 16.21
C LEU A 246 19.17 -6.33 15.33
N LEU A 247 19.96 -7.37 15.06
CA LEU A 247 19.52 -8.53 14.25
C LEU A 247 18.17 -9.11 14.68
N TYR A 248 17.92 -9.29 15.99
CA TYR A 248 16.62 -9.75 16.46
C TYR A 248 15.48 -8.76 16.18
N LEU A 249 15.71 -7.46 16.36
CA LEU A 249 14.73 -6.43 15.99
C LEU A 249 14.43 -6.47 14.48
N GLN A 250 15.43 -6.78 13.65
CA GLN A 250 15.27 -6.93 12.21
C GLN A 250 14.38 -8.10 11.85
N ILE A 251 14.63 -9.25 12.47
CA ILE A 251 13.85 -10.48 12.27
C ILE A 251 12.39 -10.26 12.70
N ILE A 252 12.17 -9.64 13.87
CA ILE A 252 10.83 -9.32 14.36
C ILE A 252 10.10 -8.36 13.42
N ASN A 253 10.77 -7.33 12.92
CA ASN A 253 10.17 -6.40 11.96
C ASN A 253 9.79 -7.12 10.66
N PHE A 254 10.70 -7.92 10.12
CA PHE A 254 10.45 -8.72 8.92
C PHE A 254 9.27 -9.67 9.12
N SER A 255 9.22 -10.42 10.23
CA SER A 255 8.14 -11.36 10.51
C SER A 255 6.79 -10.66 10.71
N SER A 256 6.77 -9.49 11.37
CA SER A 256 5.54 -8.72 11.61
C SER A 256 4.86 -8.24 10.32
N ARG A 257 5.60 -8.14 9.21
CA ARG A 257 5.01 -7.77 7.91
C ARG A 257 4.20 -8.91 7.29
N PHE A 258 4.58 -10.16 7.54
CA PHE A 258 3.88 -11.32 6.98
C PHE A 258 2.69 -11.75 7.82
N SER A 259 2.76 -11.65 9.14
CA SER A 259 1.69 -12.18 10.00
C SER A 259 0.42 -11.33 10.02
N GLY A 260 0.44 -10.10 9.48
CA GLY A 260 -0.72 -9.20 9.50
C GLY A 260 -1.10 -8.69 10.91
N ASP A 261 -0.70 -9.40 11.96
CA ASP A 261 -1.10 -9.17 13.35
C ASP A 261 -0.80 -7.75 13.84
N PHE A 262 -1.87 -7.02 14.09
CA PHE A 262 -1.86 -5.64 14.58
C PHE A 262 -1.22 -5.49 15.97
N TYR A 263 -1.31 -6.51 16.82
CA TYR A 263 -0.86 -6.46 18.22
C TYR A 263 0.66 -6.41 18.36
N LEU A 264 1.40 -7.29 17.66
CA LEU A 264 2.87 -7.29 17.69
C LEU A 264 3.44 -6.00 17.10
N LYS A 265 2.76 -5.40 16.11
CA LYS A 265 3.19 -4.17 15.44
C LYS A 265 3.18 -2.95 16.36
N ASN A 266 2.16 -2.81 17.21
CA ASN A 266 2.05 -1.65 18.10
C ASN A 266 3.10 -1.69 19.22
N ILE A 267 3.32 -2.88 19.80
CA ILE A 267 4.29 -3.08 20.89
C ILE A 267 5.72 -2.76 20.42
N PHE A 268 6.04 -3.10 19.16
CA PHE A 268 7.37 -2.95 18.61
C PHE A 268 7.57 -1.74 17.69
N SER A 269 6.59 -0.84 17.59
CA SER A 269 6.64 0.35 16.71
C SER A 269 7.89 1.23 16.87
N PHE A 270 8.42 1.37 18.10
CA PHE A 270 9.63 2.15 18.37
C PHE A 270 10.89 1.58 17.70
N GLN A 271 10.94 0.26 17.47
CA GLN A 271 12.11 -0.44 16.92
C GLN A 271 12.35 -0.10 15.45
N TRP A 272 11.29 0.32 14.75
CA TRP A 272 11.32 0.64 13.32
C TRP A 272 12.20 1.87 13.06
N GLY A 273 12.20 2.82 13.99
CA GLY A 273 13.06 4.02 13.99
C GLY A 273 14.55 3.72 14.03
N LEU A 274 14.93 2.72 14.81
CA LEU A 274 16.33 2.40 15.12
C LEU A 274 17.01 1.59 14.02
N TYR A 275 16.23 0.84 13.27
CA TYR A 275 16.77 -0.15 12.34
C TYR A 275 16.70 0.28 10.88
N ASN A 276 15.57 0.84 10.41
CA ASN A 276 15.39 1.19 9.01
C ASN A 276 15.01 2.66 8.85
N PRO A 277 15.96 3.60 9.07
CA PRO A 277 15.68 5.04 9.05
C PRO A 277 15.09 5.51 7.71
N LEU A 278 15.40 4.81 6.61
CA LEU A 278 14.91 5.10 5.27
C LEU A 278 13.42 4.79 5.08
N THR A 279 12.87 3.84 5.85
CA THR A 279 11.44 3.47 5.77
C THR A 279 10.60 4.02 6.92
N THR A 280 11.22 4.76 7.83
CA THR A 280 10.48 5.40 8.91
C THR A 280 9.53 6.44 8.35
N GLN A 281 8.35 6.55 8.96
CA GLN A 281 7.36 7.60 8.66
C GLN A 281 7.94 9.02 8.74
N PHE A 282 9.11 9.20 9.36
CA PHE A 282 9.82 10.47 9.44
C PHE A 282 10.30 11.00 8.08
N ILE A 283 10.69 10.12 7.16
CA ILE A 283 11.02 10.48 5.77
C ILE A 283 9.98 9.82 4.88
N GLN A 284 8.96 10.58 4.50
CA GLN A 284 8.05 10.18 3.42
C GLN A 284 8.82 10.22 2.08
N PHE A 285 9.73 9.27 1.86
CA PHE A 285 10.64 9.28 0.73
C PHE A 285 9.90 9.24 -0.61
N GLY A 286 8.77 8.52 -0.66
CA GLY A 286 7.90 8.54 -1.83
C GLY A 286 7.34 9.93 -2.17
N CYS A 287 7.09 10.80 -1.18
CA CYS A 287 6.68 12.19 -1.45
C CYS A 287 7.80 12.99 -2.12
N LEU A 288 9.06 12.80 -1.70
CA LEU A 288 10.20 13.44 -2.37
C LEU A 288 10.32 12.95 -3.82
N ILE A 289 10.19 11.64 -4.05
CA ILE A 289 10.19 11.09 -5.41
C ILE A 289 9.09 11.73 -6.25
N GLN A 290 7.86 11.83 -5.73
CA GLN A 290 6.75 12.45 -6.46
C GLN A 290 7.02 13.92 -6.80
N PHE A 291 7.62 14.69 -5.87
CA PHE A 291 7.91 16.11 -6.11
C PHE A 291 9.04 16.36 -7.13
N TYR A 292 10.01 15.45 -7.24
CA TYR A 292 11.15 15.60 -8.16
C TYR A 292 10.97 14.84 -9.48
N PHE A 293 10.21 13.75 -9.46
CA PHE A 293 9.99 12.87 -10.60
C PHE A 293 8.49 12.56 -10.79
N PRO A 294 7.64 13.56 -11.08
CA PRO A 294 6.18 13.39 -11.17
C PRO A 294 5.74 12.50 -12.35
N GLN A 295 6.60 12.34 -13.36
CA GLN A 295 6.32 11.55 -14.57
C GLN A 295 6.57 10.05 -14.42
N VAL A 296 7.04 9.60 -13.26
CA VAL A 296 7.34 8.19 -13.04
C VAL A 296 6.03 7.38 -13.00
N LYS A 297 6.00 6.26 -13.73
CA LYS A 297 4.80 5.40 -13.80
C LYS A 297 4.42 4.84 -12.42
N SER A 298 5.39 4.36 -11.66
CA SER A 298 5.28 3.76 -10.32
C SER A 298 6.41 4.28 -9.41
N ILE A 299 6.04 4.99 -8.33
CA ILE A 299 6.99 5.61 -7.39
C ILE A 299 7.86 4.56 -6.69
N GLU A 300 7.29 3.39 -6.43
CA GLU A 300 7.88 2.31 -5.67
C GLU A 300 9.05 1.65 -6.41
N TYR A 301 9.00 1.57 -7.75
CA TYR A 301 10.14 1.11 -8.54
C TYR A 301 11.33 2.06 -8.45
N THR A 302 11.07 3.37 -8.49
CA THR A 302 12.10 4.39 -8.29
C THR A 302 12.65 4.34 -6.87
N GLN A 303 11.80 4.07 -5.87
CA GLN A 303 12.24 3.88 -4.49
C GLN A 303 13.20 2.69 -4.36
N ILE A 304 12.91 1.55 -4.99
CA ILE A 304 13.83 0.39 -4.99
C ILE A 304 15.18 0.76 -5.63
N ILE A 305 15.17 1.44 -6.78
CA ILE A 305 16.40 1.87 -7.47
C ILE A 305 17.24 2.79 -6.58
N ILE A 306 16.60 3.75 -5.93
CA ILE A 306 17.30 4.68 -5.05
C ILE A 306 17.84 3.94 -3.82
N ASN A 307 17.06 3.06 -3.19
CA ASN A 307 17.49 2.27 -2.04
C ASN A 307 18.73 1.42 -2.37
N VAL A 308 18.74 0.75 -3.52
CA VAL A 308 19.90 -0.03 -4.02
C VAL A 308 21.12 0.87 -4.29
N SER A 309 20.90 2.12 -4.71
CA SER A 309 21.96 3.07 -5.07
C SER A 309 22.57 3.81 -3.87
N ILE A 310 21.83 3.97 -2.76
CA ILE A 310 22.30 4.71 -1.57
C ILE A 310 23.63 4.17 -1.00
N PRO A 311 23.85 2.85 -0.83
CA PRO A 311 25.14 2.33 -0.35
C PRO A 311 26.32 2.78 -1.22
N PHE A 312 26.15 2.75 -2.54
CA PHE A 312 27.17 3.21 -3.48
C PHE A 312 27.40 4.72 -3.35
N ALA A 313 26.33 5.51 -3.24
CA ALA A 313 26.43 6.96 -3.05
C ALA A 313 27.19 7.32 -1.78
N ILE A 314 26.94 6.63 -0.66
CA ILE A 314 27.68 6.84 0.60
C ILE A 314 29.16 6.54 0.40
N VAL A 315 29.50 5.40 -0.22
CA VAL A 315 30.89 5.02 -0.47
C VAL A 315 31.58 6.06 -1.37
N CYS A 316 30.90 6.53 -2.42
CA CYS A 316 31.41 7.59 -3.29
C CYS A 316 31.67 8.90 -2.53
N ILE A 317 30.75 9.32 -1.65
CA ILE A 317 30.93 10.52 -0.81
C ILE A 317 32.16 10.37 0.08
N PHE A 318 32.31 9.21 0.76
CA PHE A 318 33.49 8.98 1.59
C PHE A 318 34.79 8.95 0.76
N PHE A 319 34.76 8.36 -0.43
CA PHE A 319 35.90 8.37 -1.34
C PHE A 319 36.30 9.80 -1.72
N ILE A 320 35.33 10.65 -2.08
CA ILE A 320 35.55 12.07 -2.39
C ILE A 320 36.13 12.81 -1.18
N LEU A 321 35.56 12.65 0.02
CA LEU A 321 36.05 13.32 1.23
C LEU A 321 37.50 12.94 1.56
N ILE A 322 37.85 11.66 1.39
CA ILE A 322 39.21 11.18 1.63
C ILE A 322 40.15 11.68 0.54
N PHE A 323 39.72 11.66 -0.72
CA PHE A 323 40.50 12.16 -1.87
C PHE A 323 40.81 13.65 -1.74
N ILE A 324 39.82 14.47 -1.35
CA ILE A 324 40.01 15.89 -1.06
C ILE A 324 41.10 16.06 0.01
N ARG A 325 41.00 15.31 1.11
CA ARG A 325 41.96 15.39 2.21
C ARG A 325 43.37 14.97 1.81
N TYR A 326 43.47 13.96 0.94
CA TYR A 326 44.73 13.52 0.35
C TYR A 326 45.34 14.60 -0.56
N SER A 327 44.53 15.21 -1.42
CA SER A 327 44.94 16.30 -2.34
C SER A 327 45.43 17.55 -1.60
N PHE A 328 44.89 17.84 -0.42
CA PHE A 328 45.38 18.92 0.46
C PHE A 328 46.71 18.60 1.18
N LYS A 329 47.50 17.62 0.68
CA LYS A 329 48.81 17.21 1.19
C LYS A 329 48.85 16.91 2.69
N GLN A 330 47.72 16.56 3.30
CA GLN A 330 47.74 16.04 4.66
C GLN A 330 48.36 14.64 4.62
N GLN A 331 49.34 14.39 5.49
CA GLN A 331 50.11 13.13 5.61
C GLN A 331 49.21 11.94 6.02
N ILE A 332 48.33 11.49 5.13
CA ILE A 332 47.59 10.25 5.28
C ILE A 332 48.44 9.16 4.63
N SER A 333 48.89 8.20 5.44
CA SER A 333 49.56 7.03 4.89
C SER A 333 48.61 6.22 4.01
N THR A 334 49.13 5.65 2.93
CA THR A 334 48.39 4.79 1.99
C THR A 334 47.65 3.67 2.71
N ASN A 335 48.26 3.07 3.73
CA ASN A 335 47.62 2.02 4.54
C ASN A 335 46.38 2.51 5.29
N LYS A 336 46.39 3.74 5.80
CA LYS A 336 45.24 4.34 6.48
C LYS A 336 44.12 4.67 5.49
N PHE A 337 44.47 5.08 4.28
CA PHE A 337 43.53 5.29 3.17
C PHE A 337 42.78 4.00 2.83
N PHE A 338 43.52 2.92 2.55
CA PHE A 338 42.92 1.61 2.24
C PHE A 338 42.05 1.11 3.39
N TYR A 339 42.52 1.24 4.63
CA TYR A 339 41.73 0.84 5.79
C TYR A 339 40.37 1.54 5.87
N ILE A 340 40.35 2.87 5.72
CA ILE A 340 39.10 3.63 5.82
C ILE A 340 38.13 3.17 4.73
N ILE A 341 38.60 2.99 3.49
CA ILE A 341 37.77 2.57 2.35
C ILE A 341 37.23 1.16 2.53
N THR A 342 38.07 0.20 2.91
CA THR A 342 37.61 -1.17 3.12
C THR A 342 36.57 -1.22 4.25
N ASN A 343 36.80 -0.47 5.33
CA ASN A 343 35.88 -0.45 6.45
C ASN A 343 34.56 0.26 6.09
N THR A 344 34.57 1.38 5.35
CA THR A 344 33.32 2.00 4.87
C THR A 344 32.54 1.09 3.93
N LEU A 345 33.23 0.38 3.02
CA LEU A 345 32.60 -0.62 2.16
C LEU A 345 31.92 -1.71 3.00
N CYS A 346 32.64 -2.30 3.96
CA CYS A 346 32.07 -3.30 4.85
C CYS A 346 30.87 -2.74 5.62
N TYR A 347 30.97 -1.55 6.21
CA TYR A 347 29.87 -0.96 6.97
C TYR A 347 28.63 -0.66 6.12
N ALA A 348 28.82 0.01 4.97
CA ALA A 348 27.73 0.39 4.09
C ALA A 348 26.98 -0.84 3.55
N PHE A 349 27.72 -1.85 3.04
CA PHE A 349 27.12 -3.00 2.38
C PHE A 349 26.66 -4.11 3.32
N SER A 350 27.31 -4.32 4.48
CA SER A 350 26.99 -5.46 5.35
C SER A 350 26.13 -5.11 6.57
N THR A 351 26.12 -3.86 7.04
CA THR A 351 25.42 -3.52 8.30
C THR A 351 24.36 -2.46 8.14
N LEU A 352 24.72 -1.26 7.69
CA LEU A 352 23.83 -0.10 7.79
C LEU A 352 22.68 -0.16 6.78
N LEU A 353 22.95 -0.60 5.56
CA LEU A 353 21.98 -0.56 4.46
C LEU A 353 21.62 -1.94 3.91
N PHE A 354 22.28 -3.00 4.37
CA PHE A 354 22.04 -4.35 3.89
C PHE A 354 20.55 -4.70 3.92
N VAL A 355 19.91 -4.55 5.08
CA VAL A 355 18.53 -5.01 5.19
C VAL A 355 17.50 -4.09 4.57
N PRO A 356 17.57 -2.74 4.69
CA PRO A 356 16.67 -1.87 3.94
C PRO A 356 16.68 -2.17 2.42
N VAL A 357 17.85 -2.50 1.87
CA VAL A 357 18.01 -2.89 0.46
C VAL A 357 17.36 -4.25 0.20
N VAL A 358 17.72 -5.29 0.95
CA VAL A 358 17.18 -6.64 0.78
C VAL A 358 15.66 -6.65 0.95
N GLU A 359 15.14 -5.94 1.95
CA GLU A 359 13.70 -5.80 2.20
C GLU A 359 12.98 -5.15 1.01
N SER A 360 13.52 -4.06 0.47
CA SER A 360 12.96 -3.38 -0.72
C SER A 360 12.96 -4.30 -1.95
N LEU A 361 14.02 -5.09 -2.12
CA LEU A 361 14.15 -6.06 -3.22
C LEU A 361 13.16 -7.20 -3.09
N ILE A 362 13.01 -7.78 -1.88
CA ILE A 362 12.01 -8.83 -1.62
C ILE A 362 10.61 -8.30 -1.94
N GLN A 363 10.28 -7.09 -1.48
CA GLN A 363 8.98 -6.47 -1.78
C GLN A 363 8.73 -6.34 -3.28
N GLY A 364 9.77 -6.04 -4.07
CA GLY A 364 9.67 -6.01 -5.54
C GLY A 364 9.26 -7.33 -6.18
N VAL A 365 9.59 -8.47 -5.56
CA VAL A 365 9.26 -9.81 -6.06
C VAL A 365 7.86 -10.26 -5.63
N VAL A 366 7.45 -9.96 -4.39
CA VAL A 366 6.25 -10.57 -3.80
C VAL A 366 4.96 -10.09 -4.49
N CYS A 367 4.08 -11.07 -4.75
CA CYS A 367 2.73 -10.89 -5.27
C CYS A 367 1.70 -11.17 -4.17
N LEU A 368 0.63 -10.38 -4.15
CA LEU A 368 -0.53 -10.61 -3.32
C LEU A 368 -1.63 -11.22 -4.17
N GLU A 369 -2.12 -12.39 -3.75
CA GLU A 369 -3.35 -13.00 -4.26
C GLU A 369 -4.51 -12.58 -3.37
N LEU A 370 -5.59 -12.09 -3.97
CA LEU A 370 -6.79 -11.68 -3.26
C LEU A 370 -7.84 -12.78 -3.45
N GLU A 371 -8.37 -13.37 -2.35
CA GLU A 371 -9.18 -14.61 -2.38
C GLU A 371 -10.36 -14.63 -3.38
N ASN A 372 -10.87 -13.45 -3.79
CA ASN A 372 -12.01 -13.31 -4.71
C ASN A 372 -11.62 -12.89 -6.14
N ILE A 373 -10.32 -12.77 -6.44
CA ILE A 373 -9.81 -12.39 -7.76
C ILE A 373 -8.76 -13.41 -8.17
N LYS A 374 -8.91 -14.01 -9.35
CA LYS A 374 -7.90 -14.91 -9.92
C LYS A 374 -6.61 -14.18 -10.36
N GLU A 375 -6.57 -12.87 -10.19
CA GLU A 375 -5.45 -12.01 -10.54
C GLU A 375 -4.60 -11.71 -9.30
N SER A 376 -3.29 -11.78 -9.47
CA SER A 376 -2.32 -11.40 -8.44
C SER A 376 -1.76 -10.02 -8.73
N TYR A 377 -1.57 -9.22 -7.67
CA TYR A 377 -1.11 -7.83 -7.76
C TYR A 377 0.24 -7.66 -7.05
N SER A 378 1.04 -6.68 -7.47
CA SER A 378 2.32 -6.39 -6.80
C SER A 378 2.08 -5.83 -5.41
N ILE A 379 2.81 -6.33 -4.39
CA ILE A 379 2.74 -5.73 -3.05
C ILE A 379 3.27 -4.30 -3.04
N THR A 380 4.24 -3.98 -3.90
CA THR A 380 4.79 -2.62 -4.03
C THR A 380 3.76 -1.64 -4.56
N ASP A 381 3.04 -2.02 -5.62
CA ASP A 381 2.05 -1.19 -6.28
C ASP A 381 0.88 -2.07 -6.71
N LEU A 382 -0.25 -1.95 -6.00
CA LEU A 382 -1.42 -2.78 -6.25
C LEU A 382 -2.18 -2.38 -7.52
N SER A 383 -1.74 -1.32 -8.21
CA SER A 383 -2.25 -1.00 -9.55
C SER A 383 -1.62 -1.87 -10.65
N LEU A 384 -0.54 -2.58 -10.35
CA LEU A 384 0.19 -3.41 -11.30
C LEU A 384 -0.08 -4.90 -11.04
N GLU A 385 -0.72 -5.54 -12.01
CA GLU A 385 -0.86 -7.00 -12.06
C GLU A 385 0.50 -7.69 -12.16
N CYS A 386 0.66 -8.81 -11.45
CA CYS A 386 1.84 -9.68 -11.51
C CYS A 386 2.07 -10.26 -12.91
N GLY A 387 1.00 -10.46 -13.68
CA GLY A 387 1.07 -10.98 -15.03
C GLY A 387 1.71 -10.02 -16.04
N ASN A 388 1.79 -8.72 -15.73
CA ASN A 388 2.20 -7.68 -16.66
C ASN A 388 3.66 -7.85 -17.12
N GLN A 389 3.87 -7.82 -18.44
CA GLN A 389 5.18 -8.00 -19.06
C GLN A 389 6.22 -6.97 -18.59
N LEU A 390 5.81 -5.70 -18.42
CA LEU A 390 6.72 -4.64 -17.96
C LEU A 390 7.27 -4.93 -16.56
N ARG A 391 6.41 -5.46 -15.68
CA ARG A 391 6.83 -5.85 -14.33
C ARG A 391 7.76 -7.06 -14.38
N LYS A 392 7.45 -8.08 -15.17
CA LYS A 392 8.32 -9.26 -15.33
C LYS A 392 9.73 -8.84 -15.77
N THR A 393 9.83 -7.98 -16.77
CA THR A 393 11.13 -7.42 -17.20
C THR A 393 11.83 -6.70 -16.05
N TYR A 394 11.13 -5.84 -15.30
CA TYR A 394 11.72 -5.16 -14.15
C TYR A 394 12.22 -6.14 -13.07
N VAL A 395 11.45 -7.16 -12.74
CA VAL A 395 11.82 -8.16 -11.72
C VAL A 395 13.03 -8.97 -12.18
N TYR A 396 13.03 -9.47 -13.43
CA TYR A 396 14.11 -10.33 -13.94
C TYR A 396 15.41 -9.58 -14.20
N PHE A 397 15.37 -8.35 -14.71
CA PHE A 397 16.58 -7.61 -15.08
C PHE A 397 17.13 -6.72 -13.97
N LEU A 398 16.31 -6.33 -12.99
CA LEU A 398 16.72 -5.42 -11.92
C LEU A 398 16.63 -6.10 -10.56
N VAL A 399 15.43 -6.51 -10.14
CA VAL A 399 15.22 -6.97 -8.75
C VAL A 399 15.99 -8.24 -8.44
N LEU A 400 15.84 -9.29 -9.27
CA LEU A 400 16.48 -10.59 -9.04
C LEU A 400 18.01 -10.54 -9.09
N PRO A 401 18.66 -9.86 -10.06
CA PRO A 401 20.12 -9.71 -10.07
C PRO A 401 20.65 -9.00 -8.82
N PHE A 402 19.99 -7.92 -8.38
CA PHE A 402 20.39 -7.23 -7.16
C PHE A 402 20.09 -8.06 -5.91
N LEU A 403 18.99 -8.83 -5.88
CA LEU A 403 18.69 -9.75 -4.78
C LEU A 403 19.74 -10.86 -4.70
N PHE A 404 20.20 -11.39 -5.83
CA PHE A 404 21.28 -12.37 -5.88
C PHE A 404 22.61 -11.76 -5.40
N LEU A 405 22.90 -10.53 -5.84
CA LEU A 405 24.11 -9.82 -5.44
C LEU A 405 24.14 -9.53 -3.93
N TYR A 406 23.08 -8.93 -3.39
CA TYR A 406 23.00 -8.61 -1.96
C TYR A 406 22.73 -9.85 -1.10
N GLY A 407 21.82 -10.72 -1.50
CA GLY A 407 21.43 -11.88 -0.70
C GLY A 407 22.44 -13.01 -0.67
N ILE A 408 23.23 -13.20 -1.74
CA ILE A 408 24.14 -14.35 -1.88
C ILE A 408 25.58 -13.90 -2.11
N LEU A 409 25.88 -13.14 -3.17
CA LEU A 409 27.27 -12.85 -3.54
C LEU A 409 28.04 -12.08 -2.47
N ILE A 410 27.45 -11.03 -1.90
CA ILE A 410 28.12 -10.21 -0.87
C ILE A 410 28.37 -11.03 0.41
N PRO A 411 27.36 -11.67 1.04
CA PRO A 411 27.57 -12.51 2.21
C PRO A 411 28.57 -13.63 1.94
N PHE A 412 28.43 -14.35 0.82
CA PHE A 412 29.32 -15.46 0.49
C PHE A 412 30.76 -14.99 0.21
N GLY A 413 30.94 -13.83 -0.41
CA GLY A 413 32.25 -13.21 -0.60
C GLY A 413 32.93 -12.85 0.73
N ILE A 414 32.17 -12.30 1.69
CA ILE A 414 32.67 -11.99 3.03
C ILE A 414 33.04 -13.28 3.78
N PHE A 415 32.15 -14.26 3.83
CA PHE A 415 32.38 -15.54 4.50
C PHE A 415 33.51 -16.34 3.85
N GLY A 416 33.57 -16.39 2.53
CA GLY A 416 34.64 -17.04 1.78
C GLY A 416 36.01 -16.41 2.05
N SER A 417 36.07 -15.07 2.09
CA SER A 417 37.29 -14.33 2.44
C SER A 417 37.78 -14.63 3.87
N LEU A 418 36.86 -14.73 4.83
CA LEU A 418 37.17 -15.14 6.20
C LEU A 418 37.62 -16.59 6.28
N PHE A 419 36.94 -17.50 5.58
CA PHE A 419 37.25 -18.93 5.58
C PHE A 419 38.62 -19.22 5.00
N TRP A 420 38.99 -18.62 3.87
CA TRP A 420 40.31 -18.78 3.26
C TRP A 420 41.43 -18.21 4.13
N LYS A 421 41.16 -17.14 4.88
CA LYS A 421 42.15 -16.50 5.76
C LYS A 421 42.13 -17.03 7.19
N LYS A 422 41.40 -18.11 7.51
CA LYS A 422 41.18 -18.62 8.88
C LYS A 422 42.47 -18.80 9.70
N ASN A 423 43.53 -19.32 9.09
CA ASN A 423 44.82 -19.56 9.74
C ASN A 423 45.65 -18.27 9.95
N SER A 424 45.24 -17.18 9.31
CA SER A 424 45.92 -15.88 9.30
C SER A 424 45.08 -14.75 9.90
N LEU A 425 43.97 -15.05 10.58
CA LEU A 425 43.09 -14.04 11.21
C LEU A 425 43.79 -13.25 12.33
N GLN A 426 44.96 -13.67 12.79
CA GLN A 426 45.78 -12.93 13.75
C GLN A 426 46.80 -12.01 13.06
N LYS A 427 46.94 -12.07 11.73
CA LYS A 427 47.82 -11.14 11.00
C LYS A 427 47.20 -9.76 10.98
N VAL A 428 48.01 -8.76 11.33
CA VAL A 428 47.64 -7.33 11.36
C VAL A 428 46.94 -6.88 10.08
N SER A 429 47.42 -7.30 8.90
CA SER A 429 46.81 -6.92 7.61
C SER A 429 45.40 -7.49 7.41
N VAL A 430 45.17 -8.72 7.86
CA VAL A 430 43.86 -9.38 7.79
C VAL A 430 42.90 -8.76 8.80
N GLU A 431 43.39 -8.44 9.98
CA GLU A 431 42.62 -7.79 11.04
C GLU A 431 42.25 -6.33 10.69
N PHE A 432 43.12 -5.60 10.01
CA PHE A 432 42.77 -4.28 9.47
C PHE A 432 41.68 -4.34 8.40
N SER A 433 41.63 -5.39 7.57
CA SER A 433 40.68 -5.48 6.45
C SER A 433 39.35 -6.13 6.82
N LEU A 434 39.40 -7.21 7.61
CA LEU A 434 38.25 -8.06 7.93
C LEU A 434 37.96 -8.13 9.42
N GLY A 435 38.79 -7.52 10.28
CA GLY A 435 38.65 -7.61 11.73
C GLY A 435 37.28 -7.15 12.23
N PHE A 436 36.63 -6.25 11.49
CA PHE A 436 35.25 -5.84 11.76
C PHE A 436 34.27 -7.03 11.94
N PHE A 437 34.44 -8.11 11.19
CA PHE A 437 33.52 -9.24 11.20
C PHE A 437 33.77 -10.25 12.32
N TYR A 438 34.99 -10.35 12.87
CA TYR A 438 35.35 -11.44 13.79
C TYR A 438 36.04 -11.01 15.08
N VAL A 439 36.65 -9.81 15.15
CA VAL A 439 37.45 -9.39 16.32
C VAL A 439 36.62 -9.31 17.59
N GLU A 440 35.35 -8.91 17.47
CA GLU A 440 34.46 -8.80 18.63
C GLU A 440 33.93 -10.17 19.11
N TYR A 441 34.07 -11.23 18.31
CA TYR A 441 33.63 -12.60 18.64
C TYR A 441 34.76 -13.50 19.15
N LYS A 442 35.99 -12.98 19.27
CA LYS A 442 37.08 -13.60 20.03
C LYS A 442 36.92 -13.25 21.50
#